data_AF-A0A395US84-F1
#
_entry.id   AF-A0A395US84-F1
#
_cell.length_a   1.000
_cell.length_b   1.000
_cell.length_c   1.000
_cell.angle_alpha   90.00
_cell.angle_beta   90.00
_cell.angle_gamma   90.00
#
_symmetry.space_group_name_H-M   'P 1'
#
loop_
_entity.id
_entity.type
_entity.pdbx_description
1 polymer ?
#
loop_
_entity_poly.entity_id
_entity_poly.type
_entity_poly.pdbx_seq_one_letter_code
_entity_poly.pdbx_strand_id
1 'polypeptide(L)'
;METKTSKATSLLRSGNLKEALSIFRTFRIGFTKEERRTLQIASESLAGNGNFYQQLGIDTDYMISKSVEIITEKYLSNEKV
;
A
#
# COMPACT_ATOMS: atom_id res chain seq x y z
N MET A 1 -17.63 -13.90 7.04
CA MET A 1 -17.82 -12.58 6.39
C MET A 1 -16.45 -12.05 6.00
N GLU A 2 -16.21 -11.78 4.72
CA GLU A 2 -14.94 -11.18 4.30
C GLU A 2 -14.89 -9.71 4.73
N THR A 3 -13.78 -9.28 5.33
CA THR A 3 -13.53 -7.87 5.67
C THR A 3 -12.64 -7.22 4.63
N LYS A 4 -12.69 -5.89 4.52
CA LYS A 4 -11.77 -5.13 3.65
C LYS A 4 -10.32 -5.45 3.95
N THR A 5 -9.98 -5.61 5.23
CA THR A 5 -8.64 -6.00 5.67
C THR A 5 -8.28 -7.40 5.16
N SER A 6 -9.12 -8.42 5.39
CA SER A 6 -8.84 -9.78 4.92
C SER A 6 -8.68 -9.86 3.40
N LYS A 7 -9.55 -9.16 2.66
CA LYS A 7 -9.45 -9.04 1.20
C LYS A 7 -8.14 -8.40 0.75
N ALA A 8 -7.79 -7.25 1.32
CA ALA A 8 -6.59 -6.50 0.94
C ALA A 8 -5.31 -7.28 1.28
N THR A 9 -5.28 -7.96 2.42
CA THR A 9 -4.18 -8.84 2.83
C THR A 9 -4.03 -10.04 1.89
N SER A 10 -5.13 -10.67 1.48
CA SER A 10 -5.11 -11.78 0.50
C SER A 10 -4.57 -11.33 -0.87
N LEU A 11 -5.03 -10.16 -1.35
CA LEU A 11 -4.52 -9.55 -2.58
C LEU A 11 -3.02 -9.26 -2.50
N LEU A 12 -2.56 -8.74 -1.36
CA LEU A 12 -1.14 -8.45 -1.12
C LEU A 12 -0.30 -9.74 -1.20
N ARG A 13 -0.72 -10.83 -0.54
CA ARG A 13 -0.02 -12.12 -0.59
C ARG A 13 0.00 -12.76 -1.99
N SER A 14 -1.03 -12.49 -2.78
CA SER A 14 -1.14 -12.99 -4.15
C SER A 14 -0.34 -12.15 -5.16
N GLY A 15 0.40 -11.13 -4.72
CA GLY A 15 1.16 -10.23 -5.58
C GLY A 15 0.32 -9.17 -6.30
N ASN A 16 -0.99 -9.08 -6.01
CA ASN A 16 -1.89 -8.09 -6.61
C ASN A 16 -1.78 -6.73 -5.89
N LEU A 17 -0.59 -6.13 -5.95
CA LEU A 17 -0.25 -4.92 -5.20
C LEU A 17 -1.17 -3.73 -5.51
N LYS A 18 -1.51 -3.51 -6.79
CA LYS A 18 -2.38 -2.40 -7.21
C LYS A 18 -3.74 -2.45 -6.50
N GLU A 19 -4.39 -3.61 -6.55
CA GLU A 19 -5.71 -3.79 -5.95
C GLU A 19 -5.64 -3.75 -4.41
N ALA A 20 -4.60 -4.35 -3.82
CA ALA A 20 -4.37 -4.30 -2.37
C ALA A 20 -4.22 -2.85 -1.89
N LEU A 21 -3.32 -2.08 -2.51
CA LEU A 21 -3.05 -0.68 -2.14
C LEU A 21 -4.26 0.23 -2.38
N SER A 22 -5.06 -0.03 -3.42
CA SER A 22 -6.30 0.71 -3.66
C SER A 22 -7.30 0.56 -2.50
N ILE A 23 -7.32 -0.61 -1.82
CA ILE A 23 -8.16 -0.80 -0.63
C ILE A 23 -7.52 -0.13 0.59
N PHE A 24 -6.23 -0.38 0.87
CA PHE A 24 -5.55 0.17 2.05
C PHE A 24 -5.53 1.69 2.07
N ARG A 25 -5.42 2.36 0.91
CA ARG A 25 -5.52 3.82 0.80
C ARG A 25 -6.84 4.38 1.36
N THR A 26 -7.92 3.61 1.36
CA THR A 26 -9.24 4.06 1.86
C THR A 26 -9.35 4.09 3.39
N PHE A 27 -8.39 3.50 4.11
CA PHE A 27 -8.47 3.37 5.55
C PHE A 27 -8.16 4.72 6.21
N ARG A 28 -9.14 5.22 6.99
CA ARG A 28 -9.00 6.50 7.72
C ARG A 28 -8.24 6.37 9.04
N ILE A 29 -8.28 5.18 9.64
CA ILE A 29 -7.72 4.87 10.96
C ILE A 29 -6.69 3.75 10.76
N GLY A 30 -5.65 3.71 11.60
CA GLY A 30 -4.60 2.68 11.57
C GLY A 30 -3.34 3.08 10.82
N PHE A 31 -3.35 4.22 10.12
CA PHE A 31 -2.19 4.77 9.44
C PHE A 31 -1.92 6.22 9.87
N THR A 32 -0.65 6.58 10.03
CA THR A 32 -0.21 7.96 10.22
C THR A 32 -0.46 8.78 8.95
N LYS A 33 -0.28 10.11 9.03
CA LYS A 33 -0.39 10.97 7.85
C LYS A 33 0.67 10.63 6.79
N GLU A 34 1.88 10.30 7.24
CA GLU A 34 3.01 9.94 6.37
C GLU A 34 2.78 8.58 5.71
N GLU A 35 2.38 7.57 6.49
CA GLU A 35 2.05 6.24 5.95
C GLU A 35 0.93 6.31 4.90
N ARG A 36 -0.12 7.11 5.14
CA ARG A 36 -1.18 7.34 4.15
C ARG A 36 -0.67 8.00 2.88
N ARG A 37 0.26 8.95 2.99
CA ARG A 37 0.88 9.58 1.82
C ARG A 37 1.69 8.57 1.02
N THR A 38 2.45 7.70 1.67
CA THR A 38 3.20 6.62 1.01
C THR A 38 2.26 5.66 0.29
N LEU A 39 1.21 5.17 0.96
CA LEU A 39 0.18 4.30 0.37
C LEU A 39 -0.51 4.95 -0.83
N GLN A 40 -0.79 6.25 -0.74
CA GLN A 40 -1.40 7.01 -1.82
C GLN A 40 -0.47 7.09 -3.04
N ILE A 41 0.78 7.54 -2.86
CA ILE A 41 1.74 7.66 -3.96
C ILE A 41 1.99 6.30 -4.62
N ALA A 42 2.16 5.25 -3.82
CA ALA A 42 2.35 3.89 -4.33
C ALA A 42 1.13 3.40 -5.15
N SER A 43 -0.09 3.59 -4.62
CA SER A 43 -1.33 3.22 -5.32
C SER A 43 -1.50 3.97 -6.64
N GLU A 44 -1.24 5.28 -6.65
CA GLU A 44 -1.35 6.11 -7.85
C GLU A 44 -0.25 5.79 -8.86
N SER A 45 0.96 5.46 -8.38
CA SER A 45 2.08 5.02 -9.23
C SER A 45 1.76 3.72 -9.96
N LEU A 46 1.22 2.72 -9.26
CA LEU A 46 0.74 1.47 -9.85
C LEU A 46 -0.47 1.64 -10.77
N ALA A 47 -1.19 2.75 -10.66
CA ALA A 47 -2.31 3.09 -11.53
C ALA A 47 -1.88 3.83 -12.81
N GLY A 48 -0.58 4.05 -13.02
CA GLY A 48 -0.03 4.72 -14.21
C GLY A 48 0.39 6.18 -13.98
N ASN A 49 0.22 6.72 -12.77
CA ASN A 49 0.59 8.10 -12.44
C ASN A 49 2.04 8.24 -11.93
N GLY A 50 2.87 7.19 -12.04
CA GLY A 50 4.23 7.18 -11.50
C GLY A 50 5.11 8.31 -12.06
N ASN A 51 5.00 8.58 -13.36
CA ASN A 51 5.80 9.61 -14.03
C ASN A 51 5.57 11.02 -13.45
N PHE A 52 4.36 11.31 -12.94
CA PHE A 52 4.09 12.59 -12.27
C PHE A 52 4.92 12.73 -10.99
N TYR A 53 4.96 11.70 -10.15
CA TYR A 53 5.74 11.71 -8.92
C TYR A 53 7.25 11.70 -9.17
N GLN A 54 7.70 10.94 -10.17
CA GLN A 54 9.10 10.92 -10.57
C GLN A 54 9.60 12.30 -11.03
N GLN A 55 8.78 13.06 -11.77
CA GLN A 55 9.09 14.45 -12.15
C GLN A 55 9.18 15.40 -10.94
N LEU A 56 8.50 15.09 -9.83
CA LEU A 56 8.62 15.81 -8.56
C LEU A 56 9.84 15.36 -7.73
N GLY A 57 10.68 14.47 -8.27
CA GLY A 57 11.84 13.91 -7.57
C GLY A 57 11.50 12.83 -6.55
N ILE A 58 10.31 12.23 -6.64
CA ILE A 58 9.88 11.16 -5.74
C ILE A 58 10.24 9.81 -6.36
N ASP A 59 10.97 8.99 -5.61
CA ASP A 59 11.25 7.60 -5.96
C ASP A 59 9.99 6.74 -5.76
N THR A 60 9.29 6.44 -6.85
CA THR A 60 8.05 5.69 -6.83
C THR A 60 8.25 4.22 -6.50
N ASP A 61 9.40 3.63 -6.87
CA ASP A 61 9.74 2.24 -6.55
C ASP A 61 9.96 2.09 -5.05
N TYR A 62 10.72 3.01 -4.45
CA TYR A 62 10.87 3.10 -3.00
C TYR A 62 9.52 3.27 -2.29
N MET A 63 8.64 4.13 -2.79
CA MET A 63 7.30 4.32 -2.19
C MET A 63 6.45 3.05 -2.26
N ILE A 64 6.52 2.30 -3.36
CA ILE A 64 5.84 1.01 -3.50
C ILE A 64 6.40 0.01 -2.49
N SER A 65 7.72 -0.17 -2.44
CA SER A 65 8.36 -1.08 -1.48
C SER A 65 8.01 -0.71 -0.03
N LYS A 66 8.13 0.57 0.32
CA LYS A 66 7.82 1.07 1.67
C LYS A 66 6.35 0.86 2.04
N SER A 67 5.44 0.99 1.08
CA SER A 67 4.01 0.75 1.32
C SER A 67 3.71 -0.71 1.66
N VAL A 68 4.40 -1.66 1.01
CA VAL A 68 4.30 -3.09 1.31
C VAL A 68 4.84 -3.38 2.71
N GLU A 69 5.98 -2.80 3.08
CA GLU A 69 6.56 -2.92 4.42
C GLU A 69 5.59 -2.44 5.51
N ILE A 70 5.04 -1.22 5.36
CA ILE A 70 4.08 -0.64 6.32
C ILE A 70 2.85 -1.53 6.50
N ILE A 71 2.29 -2.07 5.42
CA ILE A 71 1.13 -2.96 5.50
C ILE A 71 1.52 -4.27 6.17
N THR A 72 2.69 -4.81 5.82
CA THR A 72 3.19 -6.05 6.39
C THR A 72 3.37 -5.92 7.89
N GLU A 73 4.03 -4.87 8.36
CA GLU A 73 4.22 -4.60 9.79
C GLU A 73 2.91 -4.50 10.57
N LYS A 74 1.89 -3.85 10.01
CA LYS A 74 0.63 -3.61 10.73
C LYS A 74 -0.37 -4.76 10.65
N TYR A 75 -0.37 -5.53 9.56
CA TYR A 75 -1.43 -6.49 9.26
C TYR A 75 -0.95 -7.93 9.04
N LEU A 76 0.35 -8.16 8.84
CA LEU A 76 0.94 -9.48 8.56
C LEU A 76 2.01 -9.91 9.57
N SER A 77 2.70 -8.97 10.25
CA SER A 77 3.80 -9.32 11.17
C SER A 77 3.38 -10.06 12.45
N ASN A 78 2.09 -10.31 12.65
CA ASN A 78 1.58 -11.17 13.72
C ASN A 78 1.29 -12.61 13.28
N GLU A 79 1.51 -12.93 12.00
CA GLU A 79 1.62 -14.31 11.55
C GLU A 79 3.01 -14.81 11.88
N LYS A 80 3.15 -15.45 13.04
CA LYS A 80 4.26 -16.36 13.29
C LYS A 80 4.31 -17.34 12.12
N VAL A 81 5.30 -17.15 11.24
CA VAL A 81 5.85 -18.20 10.38
C VAL A 81 6.37 -19.31 11.28
#